data_AF-A0A6B3I9W6-F1
#
_entry.id   AF-A0A6B3I9W6-F1
#
_cell.length_a   1.000
_cell.length_b   1.000
_cell.length_c   1.000
_cell.angle_alpha   90.00
_cell.angle_beta   90.00
_cell.angle_gamma   90.00
#
_symmetry.space_group_name_H-M   'P 1'
#
loop_
_entity.id
_entity.type
_entity.pdbx_description
1 polymer ?
#
loop_
_entity_poly.entity_id
_entity_poly.type
_entity_poly.pdbx_seq_one_letter_code
_entity_poly.pdbx_strand_id
1 'polypeptide(L)' 'ADTFGIATGVAVLNYAPLNFDLCMLDVWTTLAYGGTVVLVDPDRGASAGYLRDLVADHAVSVVQGVPMLFQLLAEATA' A
#
# COMPACT_ATOMS: atom_id res chain seq x y z
N ALA A 1 6.66 13.02 -0.45
CA ALA A 1 5.34 13.24 -1.08
C ALA A 1 5.50 13.54 -2.56
N ASP A 2 6.14 14.65 -2.91
CA ASP A 2 6.30 15.14 -4.29
C ASP A 2 6.82 14.09 -5.28
N THR A 3 7.88 13.35 -4.91
CA THR A 3 8.47 12.30 -5.76
C THR A 3 7.48 11.23 -6.21
N PHE A 4 6.48 10.92 -5.38
CA PHE A 4 5.48 9.87 -5.63
C PHE A 4 4.06 10.44 -5.80
N GLY A 5 3.93 11.77 -5.88
CA GLY A 5 2.63 12.44 -6.00
C GLY A 5 1.68 12.21 -4.84
N ILE A 6 2.16 11.90 -3.63
CA ILE A 6 1.30 11.67 -2.47
C ILE A 6 0.64 13.00 -2.05
N ALA A 7 -0.68 13.07 -2.17
CA ALA A 7 -1.49 14.26 -1.92
C ALA A 7 -2.96 13.90 -1.64
N THR A 8 -3.81 14.90 -1.43
CA THR A 8 -5.26 14.72 -1.33
C THR A 8 -5.83 13.96 -2.52
N GLY A 9 -6.67 12.96 -2.24
CA GLY A 9 -7.28 12.09 -3.25
C GLY A 9 -6.40 10.92 -3.70
N VAL A 10 -5.16 10.82 -3.21
CA VAL A 10 -4.25 9.71 -3.52
C VAL A 10 -4.33 8.66 -2.41
N ALA A 11 -4.59 7.41 -2.81
CA ALA A 11 -4.60 6.25 -1.92
C ALA A 11 -3.25 5.53 -1.93
N VAL A 12 -2.70 5.26 -0.75
CA VAL A 12 -1.42 4.57 -0.54
C VAL A 12 -1.67 3.30 0.26
N LEU A 13 -1.12 2.17 -0.21
CA LEU A 13 -1.24 0.89 0.50
C LEU A 13 -0.22 0.82 1.64
N ASN A 14 -0.67 0.60 2.86
CA ASN A 14 0.20 0.22 3.96
C ASN A 14 0.31 -1.30 4.05
N TYR A 15 1.42 -1.83 3.53
CA TYR A 15 1.76 -3.25 3.62
C TYR A 15 2.73 -3.53 4.76
N ALA A 16 3.65 -2.60 5.04
CA ALA A 16 4.63 -2.79 6.09
C ALA A 16 3.95 -2.82 7.48
N PRO A 17 4.31 -3.77 8.36
CA PRO A 17 3.86 -3.77 9.75
C PRO A 17 4.12 -2.41 10.43
N LEU A 18 3.24 -1.98 11.33
CA LEU A 18 3.34 -0.67 11.97
C LEU A 18 4.58 -0.51 12.87
N ASN A 19 5.26 -1.61 13.21
CA ASN A 19 6.54 -1.62 13.91
C ASN A 19 7.77 -1.68 12.98
N PHE A 20 7.57 -1.57 11.66
CA PHE A 20 8.64 -1.48 10.66
C PHE A 20 8.69 -0.06 10.09
N ASP A 21 9.89 0.46 9.83
CA ASP A 21 10.12 1.86 9.45
C ASP A 21 9.44 2.27 8.14
N LEU A 22 9.27 1.35 7.19
CA LEU A 22 8.54 1.63 5.94
C LEU A 22 7.11 2.13 6.16
N CYS A 23 6.47 1.79 7.29
CA CYS A 23 5.14 2.31 7.63
C CYS A 23 5.12 3.84 7.71
N MET A 24 6.28 4.50 7.89
CA MET A 24 6.38 5.95 7.94
C MET A 24 6.03 6.63 6.61
N LEU A 25 6.38 6.01 5.48
CA LEU A 25 5.96 6.52 4.18
C LEU A 25 4.49 6.17 3.93
N ASP A 26 4.09 4.91 4.13
CA ASP A 26 2.73 4.45 3.82
C ASP A 26 1.67 5.20 4.63
N VAL A 27 1.93 5.45 5.91
CA VAL A 27 0.96 6.01 6.86
C VAL A 27 1.21 7.49 7.10
N TRP A 28 2.36 7.83 7.69
CA TRP A 28 2.58 9.18 8.22
C TRP A 28 2.77 10.22 7.12
N THR A 29 3.52 9.90 6.06
CA THR A 29 3.65 10.81 4.90
C THR A 29 2.30 10.97 4.20
N THR A 30 1.55 9.90 4.00
CA THR A 30 0.23 9.95 3.37
C THR A 30 -0.74 10.87 4.13
N LEU A 31 -0.86 10.69 5.45
CA LEU A 31 -1.75 11.51 6.28
C LEU A 31 -1.28 12.97 6.37
N ALA A 32 0.03 13.22 6.45
CA ALA A 32 0.58 14.58 6.51
C ALA A 32 0.27 15.43 5.27
N TYR A 33 0.04 14.79 4.12
CA TYR A 33 -0.29 15.45 2.84
C TYR A 33 -1.75 15.26 2.42
N GLY A 34 -2.61 14.78 3.34
CA GLY A 34 -4.05 14.65 3.13
C GLY A 34 -4.48 13.48 2.23
N GLY A 35 -3.57 12.54 1.95
CA GLY A 35 -3.89 11.31 1.23
C GLY A 35 -4.69 10.31 2.08
N THR A 36 -5.05 9.19 1.48
CA THR A 36 -5.77 8.08 2.14
C THR A 36 -4.87 6.88 2.32
N VAL A 37 -4.84 6.32 3.52
CA VAL A 37 -4.09 5.09 3.84
C VAL A 37 -5.02 3.89 3.72
N VAL A 38 -4.63 2.90 2.92
CA VAL A 38 -5.34 1.61 2.80
C VAL A 38 -4.55 0.57 3.57
N LEU A 39 -5.07 0.13 4.71
CA LEU A 39 -4.39 -0.82 5.60
C LEU A 39 -4.58 -2.26 5.11
N VAL A 40 -3.47 -2.99 4.97
CA VAL A 40 -3.49 -4.43 4.72
C VAL A 40 -3.79 -5.16 6.02
N ASP A 41 -4.72 -6.11 5.97
CA ASP A 41 -4.93 -7.08 7.05
C ASP A 41 -3.70 -7.98 7.17
N PRO A 42 -2.96 -7.95 8.29
CA PRO A 42 -1.72 -8.68 8.45
C PRO A 42 -1.88 -10.21 8.33
N ASP A 43 -3.05 -10.75 8.65
CA ASP A 43 -3.33 -12.19 8.54
C ASP A 43 -3.57 -12.62 7.09
N ARG A 44 -3.83 -11.67 6.20
CA ARG A 44 -4.16 -11.90 4.79
C ARG A 44 -3.10 -11.35 3.83
N GLY A 45 -2.08 -10.66 4.32
CA GLY A 45 -1.05 -9.99 3.51
C GLY A 45 -0.28 -10.91 2.55
N ALA A 46 -0.24 -12.21 2.80
CA ALA A 46 0.38 -13.19 1.89
C ALA A 46 -0.55 -13.67 0.75
N SER A 47 -1.79 -13.19 0.66
CA SER A 47 -2.76 -13.61 -0.36
C SER A 47 -2.77 -12.64 -1.54
N ALA A 48 -2.27 -13.10 -2.70
CA ALA A 48 -2.26 -12.33 -3.95
C ALA A 48 -3.66 -11.82 -4.34
N GLY A 49 -4.68 -12.69 -4.29
CA GLY A 49 -6.06 -12.30 -4.62
C GLY A 49 -6.62 -11.24 -3.68
N TYR A 50 -6.36 -11.33 -2.38
CA TYR A 50 -6.77 -10.29 -1.43
C TYR A 50 -6.09 -8.95 -1.72
N LEU A 51 -4.77 -8.95 -1.95
CA LEU A 51 -4.04 -7.72 -2.26
C LEU A 51 -4.54 -7.07 -3.55
N ARG A 52 -4.85 -7.86 -4.58
CA ARG A 52 -5.46 -7.40 -5.82
C ARG A 52 -6.78 -6.68 -5.56
N ASP A 53 -7.69 -7.34 -4.85
CA ASP A 53 -9.03 -6.82 -4.61
C ASP A 53 -8.93 -5.54 -3.78
N LEU A 54 -8.08 -5.50 -2.76
CA LEU A 54 -7.83 -4.31 -1.95
C LEU A 54 -7.26 -3.15 -2.76
N VAL A 55 -6.31 -3.40 -3.67
CA VAL A 55 -5.75 -2.38 -4.57
C VAL A 55 -6.81 -1.84 -5.52
N ALA A 56 -7.64 -2.72 -6.09
CA ALA A 56 -8.69 -2.36 -7.04
C ALA A 56 -9.84 -1.58 -6.37
N ASP A 57 -10.37 -2.10 -5.26
CA ASP A 57 -11.54 -1.54 -4.56
C ASP A 57 -11.26 -0.14 -3.99
N HIS A 58 -10.00 0.14 -3.64
CA HIS A 58 -9.59 1.43 -3.08
C HIS A 58 -8.81 2.32 -4.06
N ALA A 59 -8.69 1.93 -5.32
CA ALA A 59 -7.95 2.67 -6.34
C ALA A 59 -6.54 3.08 -5.86
N VAL A 60 -5.81 2.15 -5.25
CA VAL A 60 -4.46 2.40 -4.72
C VAL A 60 -3.54 2.90 -5.84
N SER A 61 -2.91 4.04 -5.60
CA SER A 61 -2.03 4.72 -6.56
C SER A 61 -0.54 4.54 -6.23
N VAL A 62 -0.21 4.27 -4.97
CA VAL A 62 1.17 4.08 -4.52
C VAL A 62 1.28 2.80 -3.69
N VAL A 63 2.24 1.96 -4.06
CA VAL A 63 2.65 0.77 -3.30
C VAL A 63 4.15 0.85 -3.05
N GLN A 64 4.54 0.55 -1.82
CA GLN A 64 5.91 0.38 -1.36
C GLN A 64 6.00 -0.97 -0.64
N GLY A 65 7.09 -1.70 -0.81
CA GLY A 65 7.30 -2.92 -0.04
C GLY A 65 8.57 -3.65 -0.39
N VAL A 66 8.70 -4.84 0.18
CA VAL A 66 9.80 -5.78 -0.08
C VAL A 66 9.58 -6.52 -1.41
N PRO A 67 10.62 -7.14 -2.00
CA PRO A 67 10.49 -7.88 -3.26
C PRO A 67 9.35 -8.90 -3.29
N MET A 68 9.09 -9.59 -2.17
CA MET A 68 8.00 -10.57 -2.06
C MET A 68 6.61 -9.96 -2.32
N LEU A 69 6.35 -8.70 -1.90
CA LEU A 69 5.09 -8.03 -2.21
C LEU A 69 4.89 -7.87 -3.73
N PHE A 70 5.95 -7.47 -4.44
CA PHE A 70 5.87 -7.32 -5.89
C PHE A 70 5.64 -8.65 -6.62
N GLN A 71 6.16 -9.76 -6.08
CA GLN A 71 5.85 -11.10 -6.61
C GLN A 71 4.37 -11.44 -6.44
N LEU A 72 3.79 -11.22 -5.25
CA LEU A 72 2.37 -11.45 -5.00
C LEU A 72 1.48 -10.59 -5.90
N LEU A 73 1.84 -9.32 -6.13
CA LEU A 73 1.10 -8.43 -7.02
C LEU A 73 1.23 -8.86 -8.49
N ALA A 74 2.38 -9.37 -8.91
CA ALA A 74 2.55 -9.91 -10.26
C ALA A 74 1.70 -11.19 -10.45
N GLU A 75 1.70 -12.10 -9.48
CA GLU A 75 0.88 -13.32 -9.48
C GLU A 75 -0.62 -13.01 -9.52
N ALA A 76 -1.05 -11.94 -8.83
CA ALA A 76 -2.43 -11.48 -8.83
C ALA A 76 -2.95 -11.00 -10.19
N THR A 77 -2.06 -10.65 -11.12
CA THR A 77 -2.39 -10.14 -12.46
C THR A 77 -2.39 -11.20 -13.57
N ALA A 78 -1.92 -12.41 -13.25
CA ALA A 78 -1.98 -13.57 -14.14
C ALA A 78 -3.38 -14.20 -14.16
#